data_AF-A0A660R1Y5-F1
#
_entry.id   AF-A0A660R1Y5-F1
#
_cell.length_a   1.000
_cell.length_b   1.000
_cell.length_c   1.000
_cell.angle_alpha   90.00
_cell.angle_beta   90.00
_cell.angle_gamma   90.00
#
_symmetry.space_group_name_H-M   'P 1'
#
loop_
_entity.id
_entity.type
_entity.pdbx_description
1 polymer ?
#
loop_
_entity_poly.entity_id
_entity_poly.type
_entity_poly.pdbx_seq_one_letter_code
_entity_poly.pdbx_strand_id
1 'polypeptide(L)'
;MEMKKCLVVVALLVGAFSAQGAQLYWTAAIDDDFSKSGNWLSNDFSSVSAVVPGLDDTAEIHSGVTAITPVISTSIPVVGTVHVGSNSPTGTLSVVEGGSINSVGILRVGQAAVGTLTMTGGYIVGDQLRVGDNGGTGTINMSGASVLHFVSANFELGLGGVMSMADNARLVVNSATTNDAASWIANGFIVAANAGAGETIVYTNTGDNITFSVLPFAPIPDIGDITLEWLAGTNALALTWATGDGFGYAVESKTSLLDENWTTNTTGIVGTGGDVTVTTAVDQAQSFYRVVGE
;
A
#
# COMPACT_ATOMS: atom_id res chain seq x y z
N MET A 1 18.69 -18.79 -66.48
CA MET A 1 17.53 -19.00 -65.59
C MET A 1 17.75 -18.11 -64.39
N GLU A 2 17.26 -16.86 -64.46
CA GLU A 2 17.52 -15.85 -63.43
C GLU A 2 16.58 -16.01 -62.24
N MET A 3 17.16 -16.23 -61.07
CA MET A 3 16.44 -16.40 -59.82
C MET A 3 16.16 -15.02 -59.21
N LYS A 4 14.93 -14.52 -59.36
CA LYS A 4 14.48 -13.28 -58.71
C LYS A 4 14.43 -13.50 -57.20
N LYS A 5 15.29 -12.82 -56.45
CA LYS A 5 15.25 -12.77 -54.98
C LYS A 5 14.10 -11.84 -54.56
N CYS A 6 13.00 -12.41 -54.06
CA CYS A 6 11.96 -11.64 -53.38
C CYS A 6 12.45 -11.26 -51.98
N LEU A 7 12.69 -9.96 -51.77
CA LEU A 7 12.92 -9.39 -50.45
C LEU A 7 11.57 -9.25 -49.75
N VAL A 8 11.30 -10.08 -48.74
CA VAL A 8 10.17 -9.90 -47.84
C VAL A 8 10.61 -8.93 -46.75
N VAL A 9 10.19 -7.66 -46.87
CA VAL A 9 10.31 -6.69 -45.79
C VAL A 9 9.18 -6.98 -44.80
N VAL A 10 9.52 -7.67 -43.70
CA VAL A 10 8.62 -7.75 -42.55
C VAL A 10 8.65 -6.36 -41.90
N ALA A 11 7.61 -5.57 -42.16
CA ALA A 11 7.35 -4.37 -41.37
C ALA A 11 7.02 -4.83 -39.95
N LEU A 12 7.99 -4.73 -39.05
CA LEU A 12 7.76 -4.82 -37.62
C LEU A 12 6.87 -3.62 -37.26
N LEU A 13 5.55 -3.83 -37.18
CA LEU A 13 4.67 -2.89 -36.50
C LEU A 13 5.09 -2.91 -35.03
N VAL A 14 6.00 -2.03 -34.65
CA VAL A 14 6.12 -1.58 -33.27
C VAL A 14 4.85 -0.78 -33.03
N GLY A 15 3.79 -1.47 -32.61
CA GLY A 15 2.61 -0.82 -32.08
C GLY A 15 3.06 -0.02 -30.87
N ALA A 16 3.18 1.30 -31.04
CA ALA A 16 3.09 2.18 -29.90
C ALA A 16 1.71 1.93 -29.31
N PHE A 17 1.64 1.22 -28.20
CA PHE A 17 0.48 1.26 -27.33
C PHE A 17 0.41 2.70 -26.82
N SER A 18 -0.24 3.58 -27.59
CA SER A 18 -0.77 4.80 -27.01
C SER A 18 -1.84 4.33 -26.05
N ALA A 19 -1.60 4.49 -24.74
CA ALA A 19 -2.65 4.39 -23.73
C ALA A 19 -3.69 5.47 -24.07
N GLN A 20 -4.65 5.13 -24.92
CA GLN A 20 -5.80 5.98 -25.17
C GLN A 20 -6.64 5.90 -23.92
N GLY A 21 -6.65 7.00 -23.17
CA GLY A 21 -7.47 7.19 -21.99
C GLY A 21 -8.94 6.91 -22.31
N ALA A 22 -9.47 5.76 -21.93
CA ALA A 22 -10.90 5.51 -21.89
C ALA A 22 -11.49 6.41 -20.79
N GLN A 23 -12.10 7.51 -21.20
CA GLN A 23 -12.81 8.39 -20.27
C GLN A 23 -14.20 7.81 -20.00
N LEU A 24 -14.48 7.53 -18.73
CA LEU A 24 -15.81 7.08 -18.30
C LEU A 24 -16.70 8.32 -18.10
N TYR A 25 -17.75 8.43 -18.92
CA TYR A 25 -18.74 9.50 -18.81
C TYR A 25 -20.02 8.99 -18.15
N TRP A 26 -20.54 9.76 -17.20
CA TRP A 26 -21.80 9.49 -16.51
C TRP A 26 -22.86 10.50 -16.99
N THR A 27 -23.99 10.02 -17.48
CA THR A 27 -25.18 10.83 -17.75
C THR A 27 -26.29 10.44 -16.79
N ALA A 28 -26.62 11.34 -15.86
CA ALA A 28 -27.63 11.11 -14.83
C ALA A 28 -29.06 11.17 -15.40
N ALA A 29 -29.97 10.37 -14.82
CA ALA A 29 -31.41 10.54 -14.99
C ALA A 29 -32.13 10.52 -13.63
N ILE A 30 -32.86 11.62 -13.40
CA ILE A 30 -34.05 11.92 -12.56
C ILE A 30 -34.05 11.62 -11.05
N ASP A 31 -33.23 10.71 -10.52
CA ASP A 31 -33.05 10.59 -9.06
C ASP A 31 -31.58 10.87 -8.71
N ASP A 32 -31.34 11.88 -7.88
CA ASP A 32 -30.03 12.43 -7.48
C ASP A 32 -29.17 11.47 -6.61
N ASP A 33 -29.43 10.17 -6.69
CA ASP A 33 -28.75 9.10 -5.96
C ASP A 33 -27.97 8.20 -6.93
N PHE A 34 -26.69 8.50 -7.09
CA PHE A 34 -25.75 7.77 -7.96
C PHE A 34 -25.53 6.31 -7.53
N SER A 35 -25.98 5.91 -6.34
CA SER A 35 -25.98 4.49 -5.93
C SER A 35 -26.93 3.64 -6.80
N LYS A 36 -27.83 4.29 -7.56
CA LYS A 36 -28.76 3.65 -8.50
C LYS A 36 -28.38 3.81 -9.97
N SER A 37 -27.38 4.63 -10.31
CA SER A 37 -26.95 4.83 -11.70
C SER A 37 -25.91 3.79 -12.08
N GLY A 38 -26.37 2.64 -12.57
CA GLY A 38 -25.48 1.70 -13.22
C GLY A 38 -25.14 2.16 -14.64
N ASN A 39 -23.88 2.49 -14.89
CA ASN A 39 -23.27 2.53 -16.23
C ASN A 39 -21.75 2.78 -16.12
N TRP A 40 -20.96 1.72 -16.32
CA TRP A 40 -19.54 1.81 -16.68
C TRP A 40 -19.42 1.48 -18.17
N LEU A 41 -18.90 2.40 -18.99
CA LEU A 41 -18.68 2.18 -20.42
C LEU A 41 -17.32 1.51 -20.67
N SER A 42 -17.26 0.56 -21.61
CA SER A 42 -16.01 0.20 -22.31
C SER A 42 -16.08 0.69 -23.76
N ASN A 43 -14.91 0.76 -24.41
CA ASN A 43 -14.62 1.45 -25.66
C ASN A 43 -15.00 0.72 -26.97
N ASP A 44 -15.79 -0.35 -26.93
CA ASP A 44 -16.28 -1.02 -28.16
C ASP A 44 -17.73 -0.59 -28.50
N PHE A 45 -17.82 0.43 -29.36
CA PHE A 45 -19.05 1.06 -29.83
C PHE A 45 -19.82 0.23 -30.87
N SER A 46 -20.37 -0.95 -30.54
CA SER A 46 -21.23 -1.60 -31.55
C SER A 46 -22.46 -2.41 -31.17
N SER A 47 -22.64 -2.98 -29.97
CA SER A 47 -23.96 -3.38 -29.42
C SER A 47 -23.83 -4.45 -28.33
N VAL A 48 -24.11 -4.10 -27.06
CA VAL A 48 -24.70 -5.03 -26.07
C VAL A 48 -25.42 -4.19 -25.00
N SER A 49 -26.69 -4.51 -24.74
CA SER A 49 -27.40 -4.13 -23.51
C SER A 49 -26.76 -4.91 -22.36
N ALA A 50 -25.95 -4.24 -21.53
CA ALA A 50 -25.17 -4.87 -20.48
C ALA A 50 -25.67 -4.43 -19.10
N VAL A 51 -25.87 -5.44 -18.26
CA VAL A 51 -26.49 -5.38 -16.94
C VAL A 51 -25.50 -4.84 -15.90
N VAL A 52 -25.98 -3.89 -15.10
CA VAL A 52 -25.33 -3.39 -13.89
C VAL A 52 -25.20 -4.55 -12.94
N PRO A 53 -24.04 -4.80 -12.35
CA PRO A 53 -24.01 -5.82 -11.32
C PRO A 53 -24.76 -5.20 -10.07
N GLY A 54 -25.19 -6.02 -9.12
CA GLY A 54 -26.05 -5.60 -8.00
C GLY A 54 -25.31 -5.04 -6.77
N LEU A 55 -26.00 -5.04 -5.64
CA LEU A 55 -25.46 -4.62 -4.34
C LEU A 55 -24.24 -5.46 -3.86
N ASP A 56 -23.84 -6.50 -4.60
CA ASP A 56 -22.85 -7.51 -4.22
C ASP A 56 -21.63 -7.58 -5.17
N ASP A 57 -21.35 -6.55 -5.98
CA ASP A 57 -20.33 -6.69 -7.03
C ASP A 57 -18.93 -6.21 -6.69
N THR A 58 -18.01 -6.63 -7.55
CA THR A 58 -16.65 -6.14 -7.67
C THR A 58 -16.50 -5.39 -8.99
N ALA A 59 -16.00 -4.15 -8.93
CA ALA A 59 -15.63 -3.36 -10.11
C ALA A 59 -14.13 -3.05 -10.10
N GLU A 60 -13.47 -3.22 -11.26
CA GLU A 60 -12.03 -2.98 -11.45
C GLU A 60 -11.80 -1.93 -12.54
N ILE A 61 -10.96 -0.93 -12.27
CA ILE A 61 -10.55 0.10 -13.23
C ILE A 61 -9.12 -0.20 -13.71
N HIS A 62 -8.99 -0.60 -14.97
CA HIS A 62 -7.71 -0.98 -15.58
C HIS A 62 -6.89 0.21 -16.13
N SER A 63 -5.65 -0.08 -16.53
CA SER A 63 -4.71 0.88 -17.11
C SER A 63 -5.29 1.64 -18.31
N GLY A 64 -5.15 2.96 -18.31
CA GLY A 64 -5.69 3.81 -19.37
C GLY A 64 -7.18 4.10 -19.24
N VAL A 65 -7.87 3.70 -18.16
CA VAL A 65 -9.23 4.18 -17.88
C VAL A 65 -9.17 5.34 -16.90
N THR A 66 -9.81 6.46 -17.25
CA THR A 66 -10.00 7.62 -16.37
C THR A 66 -11.48 7.77 -16.04
N ALA A 67 -11.86 7.48 -14.80
CA ALA A 67 -13.20 7.75 -14.32
C ALA A 67 -13.29 9.20 -13.80
N ILE A 68 -14.12 10.03 -14.45
CA ILE A 68 -14.34 11.41 -14.05
C ILE A 68 -15.77 11.52 -13.52
N THR A 69 -15.96 11.98 -12.30
CA THR A 69 -17.30 12.35 -11.82
C THR A 69 -17.75 13.62 -12.56
N PRO A 70 -18.94 13.66 -13.19
CA PRO A 70 -19.38 14.84 -13.93
C PRO A 70 -19.58 16.04 -13.00
N VAL A 71 -19.15 17.24 -13.44
CA VAL A 71 -19.42 18.50 -12.73
C VAL A 71 -20.82 18.98 -13.12
N ILE A 72 -21.79 18.88 -12.21
CA ILE A 72 -23.18 19.27 -12.49
C ILE A 72 -23.44 20.70 -11.98
N SER A 73 -23.02 21.68 -12.79
CA SER A 73 -23.34 23.12 -12.68
C SER A 73 -22.67 23.96 -11.58
N THR A 74 -22.57 25.27 -11.85
CA THR A 74 -21.84 26.27 -11.07
C THR A 74 -22.67 26.98 -9.99
N SER A 75 -23.85 26.47 -9.60
CA SER A 75 -24.78 27.18 -8.69
C SER A 75 -25.37 26.35 -7.54
N ILE A 76 -24.56 25.51 -6.85
CA ILE A 76 -24.80 24.75 -5.57
C ILE A 76 -25.36 23.31 -5.76
N PRO A 77 -24.97 22.28 -4.96
CA PRO A 77 -23.71 22.02 -4.24
C PRO A 77 -22.80 21.09 -5.06
N VAL A 78 -21.51 20.96 -4.69
CA VAL A 78 -20.51 20.17 -5.43
C VAL A 78 -20.91 18.70 -5.51
N VAL A 79 -21.44 18.30 -6.67
CA VAL A 79 -21.82 16.92 -7.02
C VAL A 79 -20.61 16.25 -7.67
N GLY A 80 -20.02 15.29 -6.98
CA GLY A 80 -18.85 14.55 -7.45
C GLY A 80 -18.41 13.45 -6.49
N THR A 81 -19.37 12.79 -5.84
CA THR A 81 -19.10 11.80 -4.79
C THR A 81 -18.99 10.40 -5.38
N VAL A 82 -17.91 9.68 -5.04
CA VAL A 82 -17.75 8.25 -5.33
C VAL A 82 -18.05 7.47 -4.07
N HIS A 83 -18.92 6.46 -4.16
CA HIS A 83 -19.28 5.60 -3.04
C HIS A 83 -18.77 4.18 -3.28
N VAL A 84 -18.00 3.65 -2.33
CA VAL A 84 -17.59 2.25 -2.28
C VAL A 84 -18.24 1.64 -1.04
N GLY A 85 -19.31 0.87 -1.20
CA GLY A 85 -20.03 0.24 -0.08
C GLY A 85 -20.69 1.24 0.87
N SER A 86 -21.67 2.02 0.38
CA SER A 86 -22.27 3.14 1.15
C SER A 86 -23.66 2.89 1.74
N ASN A 87 -24.36 1.83 1.32
CA ASN A 87 -25.71 1.47 1.80
C ASN A 87 -26.04 -0.02 1.51
N SER A 88 -25.02 -0.80 1.13
CA SER A 88 -25.08 -2.23 0.80
C SER A 88 -24.24 -2.99 1.83
N PRO A 89 -24.52 -4.25 2.21
CA PRO A 89 -23.65 -4.97 3.16
C PRO A 89 -22.16 -4.90 2.81
N THR A 90 -21.79 -4.94 1.52
CA THR A 90 -20.39 -4.89 1.05
C THR A 90 -20.25 -4.18 -0.31
N GLY A 91 -19.11 -3.54 -0.58
CA GLY A 91 -18.75 -3.06 -1.93
C GLY A 91 -17.24 -2.97 -2.12
N THR A 92 -16.75 -3.25 -3.32
CA THR A 92 -15.31 -3.27 -3.61
C THR A 92 -14.95 -2.51 -4.89
N LEU A 93 -13.87 -1.73 -4.84
CA LEU A 93 -13.31 -1.00 -5.99
C LEU A 93 -11.82 -1.26 -6.07
N SER A 94 -11.30 -1.62 -7.25
CA SER A 94 -9.86 -1.72 -7.48
C SER A 94 -9.36 -0.72 -8.53
N VAL A 95 -8.24 -0.07 -8.23
CA VAL A 95 -7.52 0.84 -9.13
C VAL A 95 -6.11 0.31 -9.32
N VAL A 96 -5.76 -0.06 -10.55
CA VAL A 96 -4.45 -0.62 -10.88
C VAL A 96 -3.54 0.42 -11.53
N GLU A 97 -2.31 0.02 -11.88
CA GLU A 97 -1.34 0.89 -12.54
C GLU A 97 -1.89 1.54 -13.83
N GLY A 98 -1.74 2.87 -13.92
CA GLY A 98 -2.25 3.67 -15.03
C GLY A 98 -3.75 3.98 -14.98
N GLY A 99 -4.50 3.45 -14.01
CA GLY A 99 -5.88 3.87 -13.74
C GLY A 99 -5.91 5.21 -13.02
N SER A 100 -6.94 6.03 -13.28
CA SER A 100 -7.13 7.28 -12.53
C SER A 100 -8.59 7.61 -12.23
N ILE A 101 -8.82 8.20 -11.07
CA ILE A 101 -10.12 8.72 -10.63
C ILE A 101 -9.94 10.19 -10.25
N ASN A 102 -10.83 11.05 -10.76
CA ASN A 102 -10.96 12.41 -10.27
C ASN A 102 -12.38 12.60 -9.71
N SER A 103 -12.51 12.50 -8.39
CA SER A 103 -13.76 12.75 -7.68
C SER A 103 -13.80 14.22 -7.26
N VAL A 104 -14.52 15.04 -8.01
CA VAL A 104 -14.59 16.49 -7.74
C VAL A 104 -15.23 16.80 -6.36
N GLY A 105 -15.88 15.81 -5.74
CA GLY A 105 -16.43 15.87 -4.38
C GLY A 105 -15.78 14.87 -3.42
N ILE A 106 -16.60 14.02 -2.82
CA ILE A 106 -16.21 13.16 -1.70
C ILE A 106 -15.92 11.74 -2.21
N LEU A 107 -14.79 11.13 -1.87
CA LEU A 107 -14.63 9.68 -1.94
C LEU A 107 -15.10 9.07 -0.61
N ARG A 108 -16.12 8.21 -0.64
CA ARG A 108 -16.61 7.47 0.52
C ARG A 108 -16.28 5.99 0.37
N VAL A 109 -15.70 5.40 1.40
CA VAL A 109 -15.42 3.97 1.47
C VAL A 109 -16.00 3.43 2.76
N GLY A 110 -17.05 2.60 2.67
CA GLY A 110 -17.68 1.97 3.83
C GLY A 110 -18.52 2.93 4.67
N GLN A 111 -19.45 3.65 4.05
CA GLN A 111 -20.39 4.52 4.78
C GLN A 111 -21.57 3.68 5.29
N ALA A 112 -21.82 3.60 6.59
CA ALA A 112 -22.92 2.79 7.19
C ALA A 112 -22.98 1.31 6.73
N ALA A 113 -21.91 0.83 6.08
CA ALA A 113 -21.80 -0.43 5.35
C ALA A 113 -20.31 -0.83 5.24
N VAL A 114 -20.00 -1.98 4.64
CA VAL A 114 -18.60 -2.37 4.38
C VAL A 114 -18.16 -1.93 3.00
N GLY A 115 -17.05 -1.22 2.90
CA GLY A 115 -16.45 -0.80 1.63
C GLY A 115 -14.96 -1.09 1.60
N THR A 116 -14.47 -1.58 0.47
CA THR A 116 -13.02 -1.82 0.25
C THR A 116 -12.54 -1.18 -1.04
N LEU A 117 -11.57 -0.28 -0.93
CA LEU A 117 -10.83 0.28 -2.06
C LEU A 117 -9.43 -0.34 -2.08
N THR A 118 -9.03 -0.95 -3.19
CA THR A 118 -7.69 -1.52 -3.38
C THR A 118 -6.96 -0.80 -4.50
N MET A 119 -5.84 -0.16 -4.18
CA MET A 119 -4.96 0.49 -5.13
C MET A 119 -3.66 -0.32 -5.25
N THR A 120 -3.39 -0.90 -6.41
CA THR A 120 -2.08 -1.53 -6.75
C THR A 120 -1.21 -0.65 -7.63
N GLY A 121 -1.70 0.57 -7.89
CA GLY A 121 -1.05 1.64 -8.64
C GLY A 121 -2.05 2.77 -8.86
N GLY A 122 -1.82 3.59 -9.88
CA GLY A 122 -2.79 4.57 -10.32
C GLY A 122 -2.91 5.81 -9.44
N TYR A 123 -3.83 6.69 -9.80
CA TYR A 123 -3.95 8.02 -9.20
C TYR A 123 -5.42 8.36 -8.91
N ILE A 124 -5.76 8.56 -7.64
CA ILE A 124 -7.06 9.09 -7.25
C ILE A 124 -6.86 10.48 -6.68
N VAL A 125 -7.60 11.46 -7.20
CA VAL A 125 -7.69 12.80 -6.63
C VAL A 125 -9.14 13.13 -6.26
N GLY A 126 -9.33 13.82 -5.14
CA GLY A 126 -10.62 14.40 -4.83
C GLY A 126 -10.60 15.56 -3.85
N ASP A 127 -11.79 16.06 -3.49
CA ASP A 127 -11.91 17.13 -2.48
C ASP A 127 -11.82 16.55 -1.07
N GLN A 128 -12.67 15.57 -0.76
CA GLN A 128 -12.77 14.98 0.58
C GLN A 128 -12.64 13.46 0.53
N LEU A 129 -12.16 12.88 1.63
CA LEU A 129 -12.12 11.44 1.83
C LEU A 129 -12.85 11.08 3.12
N ARG A 130 -13.75 10.09 3.04
CA ARG A 130 -14.42 9.50 4.19
C ARG A 130 -14.27 8.00 4.17
N VAL A 131 -13.81 7.41 5.27
CA VAL A 131 -13.59 5.96 5.38
C VAL A 131 -14.23 5.47 6.66
N GLY A 132 -15.15 4.50 6.57
CA GLY A 132 -15.83 3.94 7.74
C GLY A 132 -16.75 4.93 8.46
N ASP A 133 -17.31 5.93 7.75
CA ASP A 133 -18.20 6.93 8.35
C ASP A 133 -19.60 6.37 8.63
N ASN A 134 -20.36 7.05 9.49
CA ASN A 134 -21.73 6.68 9.89
C ASN A 134 -21.89 5.24 10.41
N GLY A 135 -20.88 4.73 11.13
CA GLY A 135 -20.91 3.38 11.70
C GLY A 135 -20.61 2.25 10.72
N GLY A 136 -20.18 2.59 9.49
CA GLY A 136 -19.70 1.61 8.52
C GLY A 136 -18.25 1.16 8.78
N THR A 137 -17.76 0.25 7.95
CA THR A 137 -16.38 -0.23 7.95
C THR A 137 -15.77 0.05 6.58
N GLY A 138 -14.80 0.96 6.53
CA GLY A 138 -14.11 1.32 5.31
C GLY A 138 -12.67 0.82 5.34
N THR A 139 -12.23 0.18 4.27
CA THR A 139 -10.84 -0.26 4.13
C THR A 139 -10.25 0.28 2.84
N ILE A 140 -9.11 0.94 2.93
CA ILE A 140 -8.31 1.35 1.77
C ILE A 140 -6.98 0.61 1.85
N ASN A 141 -6.67 -0.21 0.85
CA ASN A 141 -5.40 -0.91 0.73
C ASN A 141 -4.61 -0.28 -0.41
N MET A 142 -3.44 0.27 -0.14
CA MET A 142 -2.58 0.92 -1.12
C MET A 142 -1.25 0.18 -1.24
N SER A 143 -0.82 -0.09 -2.46
CA SER A 143 0.46 -0.73 -2.79
C SER A 143 0.98 -0.24 -4.14
N GLY A 144 2.24 -0.55 -4.46
CA GLY A 144 2.87 -0.10 -5.69
C GLY A 144 2.95 1.43 -5.78
N ALA A 145 3.05 1.97 -6.99
CA ALA A 145 3.10 3.42 -7.22
C ALA A 145 1.71 4.10 -7.11
N SER A 146 0.88 3.68 -6.16
CA SER A 146 -0.45 4.25 -5.93
C SER A 146 -0.36 5.60 -5.24
N VAL A 147 -1.18 6.55 -5.71
CA VAL A 147 -1.25 7.89 -5.13
C VAL A 147 -2.70 8.26 -4.90
N LEU A 148 -3.00 8.63 -3.66
CA LEU A 148 -4.30 9.08 -3.20
C LEU A 148 -4.16 10.53 -2.70
N HIS A 149 -4.79 11.49 -3.36
CA HIS A 149 -4.59 12.92 -3.11
C HIS A 149 -5.92 13.65 -2.84
N PHE A 150 -6.03 14.30 -1.69
CA PHE A 150 -7.22 15.07 -1.33
C PHE A 150 -6.89 16.53 -1.02
N VAL A 151 -7.70 17.44 -1.58
CA VAL A 151 -7.40 18.88 -1.53
C VAL A 151 -8.05 19.60 -0.34
N SER A 152 -8.99 18.98 0.37
CA SER A 152 -9.64 19.52 1.57
C SER A 152 -9.18 18.84 2.85
N ALA A 153 -9.18 19.61 3.95
CA ALA A 153 -8.94 19.11 5.31
C ALA A 153 -10.06 18.21 5.85
N ASN A 154 -11.19 18.07 5.13
CA ASN A 154 -12.29 17.19 5.51
C ASN A 154 -11.98 15.73 5.19
N PHE A 155 -10.92 15.23 5.84
CA PHE A 155 -10.53 13.84 5.86
C PHE A 155 -11.12 13.21 7.14
N GLU A 156 -12.14 12.37 6.96
CA GLU A 156 -12.84 11.72 8.06
C GLU A 156 -12.56 10.21 8.03
N LEU A 157 -11.82 9.72 9.03
CA LEU A 157 -11.72 8.29 9.31
C LEU A 157 -12.64 7.99 10.48
N GLY A 158 -13.77 7.33 10.20
CA GLY A 158 -14.68 6.86 11.23
C GLY A 158 -14.07 5.70 12.01
N LEU A 159 -14.74 5.26 13.08
CA LEU A 159 -14.22 4.21 13.97
C LEU A 159 -13.93 2.88 13.26
N GLY A 160 -14.60 2.60 12.15
CA GLY A 160 -14.35 1.42 11.30
C GLY A 160 -13.50 1.71 10.07
N GLY A 161 -12.89 2.90 9.98
CA GLY A 161 -12.09 3.34 8.84
C GLY A 161 -10.62 3.02 9.02
N VAL A 162 -10.04 2.24 8.10
CA VAL A 162 -8.61 1.90 8.09
C VAL A 162 -8.04 2.10 6.71
N MET A 163 -6.87 2.75 6.64
CA MET A 163 -6.03 2.83 5.46
C MET A 163 -4.71 2.08 5.72
N SER A 164 -4.48 1.05 4.94
CA SER A 164 -3.25 0.26 4.91
C SER A 164 -2.41 0.68 3.71
N MET A 165 -1.16 1.09 3.94
CA MET A 165 -0.23 1.54 2.88
C MET A 165 1.00 0.65 2.86
N ALA A 166 1.37 0.12 1.69
CA ALA A 166 2.62 -0.62 1.45
C ALA A 166 3.66 0.27 0.76
N ASP A 167 4.85 -0.27 0.53
CA ASP A 167 5.97 0.42 -0.12
C ASP A 167 5.56 1.17 -1.40
N ASN A 168 6.10 2.38 -1.54
CA ASN A 168 5.88 3.33 -2.64
C ASN A 168 4.46 3.92 -2.76
N ALA A 169 3.50 3.49 -1.94
CA ALA A 169 2.20 4.13 -1.86
C ALA A 169 2.31 5.51 -1.19
N ARG A 170 1.51 6.47 -1.66
CA ARG A 170 1.49 7.84 -1.13
C ARG A 170 0.08 8.35 -0.90
N LEU A 171 -0.18 8.81 0.32
CA LEU A 171 -1.37 9.62 0.64
C LEU A 171 -0.94 11.08 0.74
N VAL A 172 -1.62 11.97 0.04
CA VAL A 172 -1.41 13.42 0.12
C VAL A 172 -2.71 14.06 0.58
N VAL A 173 -2.66 14.83 1.67
CA VAL A 173 -3.81 15.57 2.19
C VAL A 173 -3.42 17.04 2.31
N ASN A 174 -4.12 17.90 1.57
CA ASN A 174 -3.90 19.33 1.65
C ASN A 174 -4.67 19.89 2.84
N SER A 175 -4.15 20.97 3.42
CA SER A 175 -4.75 21.65 4.57
C SER A 175 -4.85 20.82 5.87
N ALA A 176 -4.25 19.63 5.92
CA ALA A 176 -4.08 18.88 7.17
C ALA A 176 -2.94 19.50 8.02
N THR A 177 -3.09 19.50 9.34
CA THR A 177 -2.02 19.91 10.25
C THR A 177 -1.12 18.73 10.62
N THR A 178 0.06 19.00 11.19
CA THR A 178 0.92 17.94 11.76
C THR A 178 0.25 17.21 12.91
N ASN A 179 -0.63 17.89 13.66
CA ASN A 179 -1.36 17.29 14.78
C ASN A 179 -2.42 16.31 14.28
N ASP A 180 -3.10 16.63 13.17
CA ASP A 180 -4.06 15.73 12.54
C ASP A 180 -3.35 14.47 12.05
N ALA A 181 -2.23 14.64 11.33
CA ALA A 181 -1.42 13.52 10.83
C ALA A 181 -0.92 12.59 11.94
N ALA A 182 -0.37 13.16 13.02
CA ALA A 182 0.08 12.38 14.17
C ALA A 182 -1.08 11.64 14.86
N SER A 183 -2.25 12.28 14.98
CA SER A 183 -3.46 11.67 15.55
C SER A 183 -3.97 10.49 14.71
N TRP A 184 -4.00 10.62 13.38
CA TRP A 184 -4.46 9.53 12.51
C TRP A 184 -3.57 8.29 12.58
N ILE A 185 -2.26 8.47 12.70
CA ILE A 185 -1.30 7.37 12.90
C ILE A 185 -1.46 6.77 14.30
N ALA A 186 -1.49 7.60 15.35
CA ALA A 186 -1.58 7.13 16.73
C ALA A 186 -2.88 6.37 17.03
N ASN A 187 -3.98 6.74 16.38
CA ASN A 187 -5.26 6.05 16.48
C ASN A 187 -5.37 4.80 15.58
N GLY A 188 -4.33 4.47 14.81
CA GLY A 188 -4.30 3.29 13.95
C GLY A 188 -5.18 3.40 12.70
N PHE A 189 -5.58 4.61 12.31
CA PHE A 189 -6.41 4.79 11.12
C PHE A 189 -5.59 4.77 9.82
N ILE A 190 -4.31 5.14 9.89
CA ILE A 190 -3.33 4.97 8.80
C ILE A 190 -2.23 4.06 9.33
N VAL A 191 -2.04 2.92 8.69
CA VAL A 191 -1.08 1.87 9.09
C VAL A 191 -0.21 1.44 7.91
N ALA A 192 1.02 1.03 8.21
CA ALA A 192 1.85 0.34 7.23
C ALA A 192 1.30 -1.07 7.00
N ALA A 193 1.24 -1.52 5.75
CA ALA A 193 0.68 -2.81 5.37
C ALA A 193 1.47 -3.95 6.00
N ASN A 194 2.79 -3.84 6.08
CA ASN A 194 3.64 -4.79 6.78
C ASN A 194 4.20 -4.19 8.08
N ALA A 195 3.38 -3.53 8.89
CA ALA A 195 3.81 -3.00 10.20
C ALA A 195 4.46 -4.07 11.10
N GLY A 196 4.03 -5.34 10.98
CA GLY A 196 4.63 -6.47 11.69
C GLY A 196 6.05 -6.84 11.23
N ALA A 197 6.46 -6.38 10.05
CA ALA A 197 7.82 -6.52 9.52
C ALA A 197 8.68 -5.27 9.77
N GLY A 198 8.22 -4.33 10.61
CA GLY A 198 8.96 -3.12 10.96
C GLY A 198 8.78 -1.94 10.01
N GLU A 199 7.89 -2.02 9.01
CA GLU A 199 7.54 -0.85 8.18
C GLU A 199 6.86 0.22 9.05
N THR A 200 7.17 1.49 8.77
CA THR A 200 6.60 2.63 9.50
C THR A 200 6.00 3.64 8.54
N ILE A 201 4.89 4.24 8.96
CA ILE A 201 4.32 5.41 8.29
C ILE A 201 5.06 6.65 8.77
N VAL A 202 5.62 7.41 7.83
CA VAL A 202 6.13 8.75 8.07
C VAL A 202 5.27 9.78 7.34
N TYR A 203 5.27 11.00 7.86
CA TYR A 203 4.65 12.12 7.17
C TYR A 203 5.63 13.29 7.03
N THR A 204 5.54 13.99 5.90
CA THR A 204 6.26 15.24 5.65
C THR A 204 5.26 16.37 5.48
N ASN A 205 5.49 17.50 6.14
CA ASN A 205 4.70 18.72 5.99
C ASN A 205 5.46 19.73 5.14
N THR A 206 4.89 20.16 4.02
CA THR A 206 5.47 21.20 3.13
C THR A 206 4.74 22.54 3.23
N GLY A 207 4.02 22.78 4.32
CA GLY A 207 3.17 23.96 4.55
C GLY A 207 1.73 23.67 4.13
N ASP A 208 1.51 23.53 2.82
CA ASP A 208 0.16 23.37 2.26
C ASP A 208 -0.34 21.92 2.31
N ASN A 209 0.59 20.96 2.34
CA ASN A 209 0.29 19.54 2.17
C ASN A 209 0.99 18.70 3.24
N ILE A 210 0.29 17.67 3.72
CA ILE A 210 0.87 16.52 4.42
C ILE A 210 0.98 15.37 3.42
N THR A 211 2.18 14.83 3.24
CA THR A 211 2.39 13.59 2.48
C THR A 211 2.76 12.47 3.44
N PHE A 212 1.96 11.41 3.45
CA PHE A 212 2.28 10.15 4.12
C PHE A 212 3.00 9.23 3.15
N SER A 213 3.99 8.51 3.65
CA SER A 213 4.75 7.52 2.91
C SER A 213 5.15 6.39 3.84
N VAL A 214 5.27 5.20 3.26
CA VAL A 214 5.86 4.06 3.96
C VAL A 214 7.36 4.18 3.85
N LEU A 215 8.06 4.21 4.96
CA LEU A 215 9.48 3.93 4.94
C LEU A 215 9.64 2.41 4.87
N PRO A 216 10.32 1.90 3.83
CA PRO A 216 10.60 0.48 3.78
C PRO A 216 11.39 0.13 5.02
N PHE A 217 11.10 -1.03 5.59
CA PHE A 217 12.02 -1.62 6.55
C PHE A 217 13.34 -1.83 5.82
N ALA A 218 14.39 -1.10 6.23
CA ALA A 218 15.70 -1.33 5.67
C ALA A 218 16.06 -2.80 5.94
N PRO A 219 16.47 -3.59 4.93
CA PRO A 219 16.83 -4.98 5.20
C PRO A 219 17.97 -4.99 6.22
N ILE A 220 17.90 -5.93 7.15
CA ILE A 220 18.97 -6.14 8.13
C ILE A 220 20.26 -6.34 7.33
N PRO A 221 21.30 -5.54 7.57
CA PRO A 221 22.55 -5.68 6.83
C PRO A 221 23.09 -7.10 6.96
N ASP A 222 23.71 -7.59 5.89
CA ASP A 222 24.29 -8.93 5.90
C ASP A 222 25.18 -9.11 7.13
N ILE A 223 24.82 -10.09 7.95
CA ILE A 223 25.64 -10.52 9.08
C ILE A 223 26.86 -11.19 8.46
N GLY A 224 27.96 -10.44 8.39
CA GLY A 224 29.22 -10.89 7.81
C GLY A 224 29.90 -11.97 8.66
N ASP A 225 31.23 -12.01 8.60
CA ASP A 225 31.99 -12.98 9.39
C ASP A 225 31.78 -12.76 10.90
N ILE A 226 31.47 -13.84 11.61
CA ILE A 226 31.36 -13.85 13.07
C ILE A 226 32.72 -14.29 13.64
N THR A 227 33.37 -13.39 14.37
CA THR A 227 34.59 -13.71 15.12
C THR A 227 34.22 -14.41 16.42
N LEU A 228 34.91 -15.51 16.72
CA LEU A 228 34.65 -16.32 17.91
C LEU A 228 35.93 -16.40 18.75
N GLU A 229 35.87 -15.92 19.97
CA GLU A 229 36.99 -15.89 20.92
C GLU A 229 36.67 -16.72 22.16
N TRP A 230 37.60 -17.62 22.53
CA TRP A 230 37.53 -18.32 23.81
C TRP A 230 38.04 -17.44 24.94
N LEU A 231 37.18 -17.15 25.92
CA LEU A 231 37.54 -16.33 27.06
C LEU A 231 38.33 -17.15 28.08
N ALA A 232 39.65 -16.98 28.07
CA ALA A 232 40.59 -17.74 28.92
C ALA A 232 40.23 -17.66 30.41
N GLY A 233 40.31 -18.79 31.10
CA GLY A 233 39.96 -18.89 32.52
C GLY A 233 38.45 -18.90 32.80
N THR A 234 37.61 -18.94 31.75
CA THR A 234 36.16 -19.07 31.85
C THR A 234 35.65 -20.22 30.98
N ASN A 235 34.38 -20.58 31.13
CA ASN A 235 33.65 -21.48 30.23
C ASN A 235 32.73 -20.68 29.31
N ALA A 236 33.26 -19.64 28.67
CA ALA A 236 32.46 -18.73 27.83
C ALA A 236 33.14 -18.42 26.50
N LEU A 237 32.31 -18.15 25.50
CA LEU A 237 32.71 -17.65 24.19
C LEU A 237 32.25 -16.21 24.05
N ALA A 238 33.10 -15.37 23.46
CA ALA A 238 32.71 -14.08 22.93
C ALA A 238 32.48 -14.23 21.42
N LEU A 239 31.28 -13.85 20.97
CA LEU A 239 30.92 -13.76 19.56
C LEU A 239 30.88 -12.29 19.18
N THR A 240 31.65 -11.90 18.16
CA THR A 240 31.72 -10.53 17.67
C THR A 240 31.37 -10.47 16.19
N TRP A 241 30.45 -9.59 15.82
CA TRP A 241 30.05 -9.36 14.43
C TRP A 241 29.71 -7.89 14.18
N ALA A 242 29.81 -7.47 12.93
CA ALA A 242 29.39 -6.14 12.51
C ALA A 242 27.87 -6.03 12.47
N THR A 243 27.33 -4.89 12.90
CA THR A 243 25.89 -4.63 12.95
C THR A 243 25.51 -3.40 12.15
N GLY A 244 24.31 -3.40 11.58
CA GLY A 244 23.60 -2.18 11.19
C GLY A 244 23.13 -1.39 12.41
N ASP A 245 23.20 -0.06 12.34
CA ASP A 245 22.70 0.84 13.40
C ASP A 245 21.18 0.75 13.54
N GLY A 246 20.68 0.59 14.77
CA GLY A 246 19.25 0.53 15.09
C GLY A 246 18.56 -0.81 14.83
N PHE A 247 19.25 -1.81 14.29
CA PHE A 247 18.70 -3.16 14.06
C PHE A 247 18.76 -4.05 15.30
N GLY A 248 17.76 -4.92 15.48
CA GLY A 248 17.77 -5.96 16.50
C GLY A 248 18.47 -7.23 16.02
N TYR A 249 19.13 -7.94 16.93
CA TYR A 249 19.78 -9.22 16.66
C TYR A 249 19.51 -10.20 17.80
N ALA A 250 19.48 -11.48 17.46
CA ALA A 250 19.46 -12.59 18.39
C ALA A 250 20.63 -13.53 18.14
N VAL A 251 21.20 -14.06 19.23
CA VAL A 251 22.14 -15.18 19.17
C VAL A 251 21.34 -16.45 19.43
N GLU A 252 21.45 -17.40 18.51
CA GLU A 252 20.85 -18.71 18.66
C GLU A 252 21.93 -19.79 18.73
N SER A 253 21.61 -20.88 19.40
CA SER A 253 22.52 -22.01 19.56
C SER A 253 21.82 -23.35 19.42
N LYS A 254 22.59 -24.37 19.05
CA LYS A 254 22.18 -25.77 19.12
C LYS A 254 23.36 -26.67 19.44
N THR A 255 23.07 -27.81 20.05
CA THR A 255 24.09 -28.78 20.50
C THR A 255 24.55 -29.70 19.38
N SER A 256 23.71 -29.93 18.36
CA SER A 256 24.04 -30.78 17.22
C SER A 256 23.61 -30.13 15.91
N LEU A 257 24.42 -30.28 14.86
CA LEU A 257 24.00 -29.90 13.49
C LEU A 257 22.81 -30.71 12.99
N LEU A 258 22.55 -31.88 13.58
CA LEU A 258 21.41 -32.74 13.27
C LEU A 258 20.10 -32.25 13.92
N ASP A 259 20.17 -31.37 14.92
CA ASP A 259 18.98 -30.79 15.53
C ASP A 259 18.28 -29.87 14.51
N GLU A 260 16.98 -30.06 14.35
CA GLU A 260 16.15 -29.31 13.40
C GLU A 260 15.99 -27.84 13.82
N ASN A 261 15.79 -27.61 15.12
CA ASN A 261 15.49 -26.30 15.67
C ASN A 261 16.70 -25.67 16.33
N TRP A 262 16.82 -24.35 16.18
CA TRP A 262 17.74 -23.53 16.96
C TRP A 262 17.04 -23.05 18.23
N THR A 263 17.80 -22.93 19.32
CA THR A 263 17.31 -22.37 20.59
C THR A 263 17.87 -20.96 20.75
N THR A 264 16.99 -19.99 20.98
CA THR A 264 17.39 -18.61 21.25
C THR A 264 18.16 -18.52 22.57
N ASN A 265 19.39 -18.01 22.52
CA ASN A 265 20.29 -17.87 23.65
C ASN A 265 20.17 -16.46 24.25
N THR A 266 20.22 -15.44 23.38
CA THR A 266 20.13 -14.02 23.74
C THR A 266 19.32 -13.28 22.69
N THR A 267 18.44 -12.36 23.11
CA THR A 267 17.59 -11.51 22.25
C THR A 267 17.80 -10.03 22.55
N GLY A 268 17.27 -9.15 21.71
CA GLY A 268 17.25 -7.71 21.96
C GLY A 268 18.64 -7.05 21.90
N ILE A 269 19.55 -7.64 21.14
CA ILE A 269 20.88 -7.07 20.92
C ILE A 269 20.73 -5.94 19.91
N VAL A 270 20.89 -4.70 20.34
CA VAL A 270 20.75 -3.53 19.47
C VAL A 270 22.07 -3.23 18.77
N GLY A 271 22.03 -3.26 17.43
CA GLY A 271 23.15 -2.86 16.59
C GLY A 271 23.41 -1.36 16.66
N THR A 272 24.67 -0.98 16.56
CA THR A 272 25.15 0.40 16.72
C THR A 272 25.85 0.94 15.47
N GLY A 273 25.81 0.19 14.37
CA GLY A 273 26.54 0.50 13.14
C GLY A 273 28.00 0.07 13.15
N GLY A 274 28.44 -0.63 14.21
CA GLY A 274 29.77 -1.19 14.36
C GLY A 274 29.74 -2.61 14.90
N ASP A 275 30.85 -3.06 15.48
CA ASP A 275 30.95 -4.41 16.04
C ASP A 275 30.23 -4.51 17.38
N VAL A 276 29.45 -5.58 17.55
CA VAL A 276 28.84 -5.96 18.83
C VAL A 276 29.43 -7.28 19.29
N THR A 277 29.75 -7.36 20.58
CA THR A 277 30.24 -8.60 21.22
C THR A 277 29.23 -9.11 22.23
N VAL A 278 28.82 -10.36 22.08
CA VAL A 278 27.97 -11.07 23.05
C VAL A 278 28.74 -12.24 23.63
N THR A 279 28.73 -12.34 24.96
CA THR A 279 29.32 -13.46 25.68
C THR A 279 28.25 -14.49 26.00
N THR A 280 28.50 -15.74 25.64
CA THR A 280 27.60 -16.86 25.95
C THR A 280 28.35 -17.95 26.71
N ALA A 281 27.67 -18.59 27.65
CA ALA A 281 28.23 -19.72 28.36
C ALA A 281 28.34 -20.93 27.43
N VAL A 282 29.45 -21.65 27.55
CA VAL A 282 29.67 -22.94 26.90
C VAL A 282 29.43 -24.00 27.93
N ASP A 283 28.21 -24.54 27.93
CA ASP A 283 27.79 -25.60 28.84
C ASP A 283 28.13 -27.00 28.30
N GLN A 284 28.49 -27.11 27.01
CA GLN A 284 28.87 -28.36 26.36
C GLN A 284 30.15 -28.25 25.52
N ALA A 285 30.83 -29.39 25.33
CA ALA A 285 32.05 -29.46 24.53
C ALA A 285 31.85 -29.12 23.04
N GLN A 286 30.61 -29.15 22.55
CA GLN A 286 30.23 -28.80 21.18
C GLN A 286 28.91 -28.03 21.18
N SER A 287 28.97 -26.75 20.81
CA SER A 287 27.81 -25.90 20.57
C SER A 287 28.01 -25.17 19.25
N PHE A 288 26.96 -25.11 18.44
CA PHE A 288 26.91 -24.34 17.20
C PHE A 288 26.14 -23.07 17.48
N TYR A 289 26.64 -21.95 16.97
CA TYR A 289 26.02 -20.63 17.15
C TYR A 289 25.74 -20.00 15.80
N ARG A 290 24.65 -19.23 15.72
CA ARG A 290 24.40 -18.30 14.63
C ARG A 290 23.85 -17.01 15.19
N VAL A 291 24.01 -15.93 14.43
CA VAL A 291 23.34 -14.67 14.69
C VAL A 291 22.24 -14.53 13.64
N VAL A 292 21.07 -14.09 14.07
CA VAL A 292 19.95 -13.72 13.20
C VAL A 292 19.55 -12.29 13.52
N GLY A 293 19.02 -11.59 12.53
CA GLY A 293 18.35 -10.32 12.76
C GLY A 293 16.95 -10.52 13.33
N GLU A 294 16.50 -9.60 14.20
CA GLU A 294 15.15 -9.57 14.80
C GLU A 294 14.21 -8.64 14.03
#